data_AF-A0A954U7H7-F1
#
_entry.id   AF-A0A954U7H7-F1
#
_cell.length_a   1.000
_cell.length_b   1.000
_cell.length_c   1.000
_cell.angle_alpha   90.00
_cell.angle_beta   90.00
_cell.angle_gamma   90.00
#
_symmetry.space_group_name_H-M   'P 1'
#
loop_
_entity.id
_entity.type
_entity.pdbx_description
1 polymer ?
#
loop_
_entity_poly.entity_id
_entity_poly.type
_entity_poly.pdbx_seq_one_letter_code
_entity_poly.pdbx_strand_id
1 'polypeptide(L)' 'MSLLFAATQNQLWYAAPLIVAISLVYGATRHELMGAVLHQAFRTAVWIVGFMLIIFAVLSLISWWT' A
#
# COMPACT_ATOMS: atom_id res chain seq x y z
N MET A 1 22.91 -5.98 -15.12
CA MET A 1 22.98 -6.97 -14.02
C MET A 1 22.54 -6.40 -12.68
N SER A 2 22.83 -5.14 -12.33
CA SER A 2 22.43 -4.49 -11.05
C SER A 2 20.92 -4.37 -10.80
N LEU A 3 20.10 -4.12 -11.84
CA LEU A 3 18.63 -4.00 -11.70
C LEU A 3 17.95 -5.30 -11.29
N LEU A 4 18.48 -6.45 -11.73
CA LEU A 4 17.95 -7.76 -11.34
C LEU A 4 18.21 -8.05 -9.85
N PHE A 5 19.35 -7.61 -9.31
CA PHE A 5 19.64 -7.72 -7.87
C PHE A 5 18.73 -6.84 -7.00
N ALA A 6 18.42 -5.63 -7.45
CA ALA A 6 17.44 -4.76 -6.80
C ALA A 6 16.02 -5.39 -6.81
N ALA A 7 15.64 -6.02 -7.92
CA ALA A 7 14.37 -6.73 -8.04
C ALA A 7 14.29 -7.98 -7.13
N THR A 8 15.41 -8.70 -6.92
CA THR A 8 15.45 -9.83 -5.99
C THR A 8 15.41 -9.42 -4.52
N GLN A 9 15.88 -8.21 -4.18
CA GLN A 9 15.80 -7.62 -2.84
C GLN A 9 14.55 -6.74 -2.68
N ASN A 10 13.56 -6.89 -3.55
CA ASN A 10 12.39 -6.04 -3.55
C ASN A 10 11.39 -6.46 -2.46
N GLN A 11 11.58 -5.93 -1.25
CA GLN A 11 10.68 -6.14 -0.12
C GLN A 11 9.27 -5.54 -0.35
N LEU A 12 9.06 -4.75 -1.41
CA LEU A 12 7.76 -4.17 -1.73
C LEU A 12 6.68 -5.23 -1.99
N TRP A 13 7.06 -6.48 -2.31
CA TRP A 13 6.10 -7.57 -2.42
C TRP A 13 5.33 -7.84 -1.12
N TYR A 14 5.93 -7.55 0.04
CA TYR A 14 5.26 -7.65 1.34
C TYR A 14 4.23 -6.54 1.58
N ALA A 15 4.27 -5.44 0.81
CA ALA A 15 3.32 -4.35 0.97
C ALA A 15 1.88 -4.82 0.67
N ALA A 16 1.68 -5.67 -0.33
CA ALA A 16 0.35 -6.18 -0.69
C ALA A 16 -0.32 -6.95 0.46
N PRO A 17 0.27 -8.02 1.02
CA PRO A 17 -0.34 -8.73 2.15
C PRO A 17 -0.45 -7.86 3.41
N LEU A 18 0.51 -6.95 3.67
CA LEU A 18 0.44 -6.03 4.82
C LEU A 18 -0.74 -5.06 4.71
N ILE A 19 -0.93 -4.42 3.56
CA ILE A 19 -2.03 -3.47 3.33
C ILE A 19 -3.37 -4.18 3.48
N VAL A 20 -3.50 -5.39 2.94
CA VAL A 20 -4.71 -6.21 3.08
C VAL A 20 -4.98 -6.52 4.54
N ALA A 21 -3.98 -7.03 5.27
CA ALA A 21 -4.12 -7.40 6.68
C ALA A 21 -4.52 -6.20 7.56
N ILE A 22 -3.81 -5.08 7.45
CA ILE A 22 -4.06 -3.88 8.26
C ILE A 22 -5.45 -3.29 7.95
N SER A 23 -5.81 -3.24 6.67
CA SER A 23 -7.11 -2.69 6.24
C SER A 23 -8.28 -3.53 6.74
N LEU A 24 -8.16 -4.87 6.69
CA LEU A 24 -9.17 -5.78 7.20
C LEU A 24 -9.29 -5.70 8.73
N VAL A 25 -8.17 -5.69 9.47
CA VAL A 25 -8.16 -5.54 10.93
C VAL A 25 -8.82 -4.23 11.33
N TYR A 26 -8.47 -3.13 10.67
CA TYR A 26 -9.08 -1.82 10.95
C TYR A 26 -10.58 -1.78 10.63
N GLY A 27 -11.01 -2.45 9.54
CA GLY A 27 -12.43 -2.55 9.20
C GLY A 27 -13.23 -3.37 10.22
N ALA A 28 -12.64 -4.48 10.69
CA ALA A 28 -13.27 -5.46 11.57
C ALA A 28 -13.38 -5.00 13.03
N THR A 29 -12.49 -4.10 13.49
CA THR A 29 -12.60 -3.54 14.86
C THR A 29 -13.75 -2.54 15.00
N ARG A 30 -14.20 -1.94 13.90
CA ARG A 30 -15.24 -0.90 13.91
C ARG A 30 -16.63 -1.40 13.54
N HIS A 31 -16.72 -2.43 12.71
CA HIS A 31 -18.01 -2.91 12.19
C HIS A 31 -18.12 -4.43 12.32
N GLU A 32 -19.29 -4.89 12.76
CA GLU A 32 -19.60 -6.33 12.91
C GLU A 32 -20.20 -6.93 11.62
N LEU A 33 -20.74 -6.08 10.75
CA LEU A 33 -21.32 -6.47 9.47
C LEU A 33 -20.23 -6.59 8.40
N MET A 34 -20.12 -7.76 7.79
CA MET A 34 -19.08 -8.09 6.79
C MET A 34 -19.02 -7.08 5.64
N GLY A 35 -20.17 -6.61 5.14
CA GLY A 35 -20.21 -5.59 4.08
C GLY A 35 -19.57 -4.26 4.49
N ALA A 36 -19.80 -3.81 5.72
CA ALA A 36 -19.22 -2.58 6.25
C ALA A 36 -17.71 -2.73 6.52
N VAL A 37 -17.27 -3.92 6.96
CA VAL A 37 -15.85 -4.27 7.12
C VAL A 37 -15.12 -4.13 5.79
N LEU A 38 -15.62 -4.77 4.73
CA LEU A 38 -14.98 -4.75 3.41
C LEU A 38 -14.96 -3.35 2.80
N HIS A 39 -16.04 -2.57 2.93
CA HIS A 39 -16.08 -1.20 2.43
C HIS A 39 -15.08 -0.29 3.16
N GLN A 40 -14.98 -0.41 4.49
CA GLN A 40 -14.01 0.33 5.28
C GLN A 40 -12.58 -0.09 4.95
N ALA A 41 -12.33 -1.40 4.86
CA ALA A 41 -11.03 -1.95 4.51
C ALA A 41 -10.59 -1.48 3.12
N PHE A 42 -11.47 -1.53 2.12
CA PHE A 42 -11.17 -1.05 0.77
C PHE A 42 -10.81 0.44 0.76
N ARG A 43 -11.61 1.28 1.45
CA ARG A 43 -11.33 2.72 1.53
C ARG A 43 -9.97 2.98 2.22
N THR A 44 -9.66 2.25 3.28
CA THR A 44 -8.36 2.33 3.97
C THR A 44 -7.22 1.92 3.05
N ALA A 45 -7.35 0.80 2.32
CA ALA A 45 -6.35 0.34 1.37
C ALA A 45 -6.09 1.37 0.25
N VAL A 46 -7.14 1.96 -0.32
CA VAL A 46 -7.04 3.01 -1.35
C VAL A 46 -6.28 4.23 -0.82
N TRP A 47 -6.55 4.67 0.41
CA TRP A 47 -5.82 5.79 1.02
C TRP A 47 -4.35 5.48 1.24
N ILE A 48 -4.00 4.29 1.74
CA ILE A 48 -2.61 3.88 1.95
C ILE A 48 -1.85 3.85 0.61
N VAL A 49 -2.41 3.18 -0.39
CA VAL A 49 -1.78 3.07 -1.72
C VAL A 49 -1.68 4.44 -2.38
N GLY A 50 -2.75 5.24 -2.35
CA GLY A 50 -2.77 6.59 -2.92
C GLY A 50 -1.72 7.49 -2.30
N PHE A 51 -1.59 7.47 -0.97
CA PHE A 51 -0.56 8.26 -0.28
C PHE A 51 0.86 7.81 -0.65
N MET A 52 1.11 6.49 -0.69
CA MET A 52 2.41 5.95 -1.12
C MET A 52 2.74 6.33 -2.58
N LEU A 53 1.76 6.30 -3.47
CA LEU A 53 1.93 6.71 -4.86
C LEU A 53 2.25 8.20 -5.00
N ILE A 54 1.63 9.06 -4.18
CA ILE A 54 1.95 10.49 -4.17
C ILE A 54 3.41 10.70 -3.76
N ILE A 55 3.87 10.04 -2.69
CA ILE A 55 5.27 10.12 -2.27
C ILE A 55 6.19 9.63 -3.39
N PHE A 56 5.87 8.48 -3.99
CA PHE A 56 6.64 7.93 -5.11
C PHE A 56 6.72 8.91 -6.28
N ALA A 57 5.60 9.55 -6.66
CA ALA A 57 5.56 10.54 -7.73
C ALA A 57 6.43 11.77 -7.42
N VAL A 58 6.37 12.27 -6.18
CA VAL A 58 7.21 13.40 -5.74
C VAL A 58 8.70 13.03 -5.77
N LEU A 59 9.07 11.87 -5.23
CA LEU A 59 10.46 11.41 -5.24
C LEU A 59 10.97 11.17 -6.67
N SER A 60 10.13 10.59 -7.53
CA SER A 60 10.45 10.37 -8.93
C SER A 60 10.62 11.68 -9.69
N LEU A 61 9.80 12.70 -9.37
CA LEU A 61 9.94 14.02 -9.96
C LEU A 61 11.27 14.63 -9.52
N ILE A 62 11.56 14.67 -8.22
CA ILE A 62 12.84 15.21 -7.70
C ILE A 62 14.03 14.50 -8.34
N SER A 63 14.00 13.16 -8.39
CA SER A 63 15.06 12.35 -9.01
C SER A 63 15.23 12.60 -10.51
N TRP A 64 14.22 13.12 -11.21
CA TRP A 64 14.34 13.50 -12.61
C TRP A 64 15.13 14.81 -12.79
N TRP A 65 15.03 15.71 -11.81
CA TRP A 65 15.67 17.03 -11.83
C TRP A 65 17.05 17.06 -11.18
N THR A 66 17.44 16.02 -10.44
CA THR A 66 18.77 15.83 -9.83
C THR A 66 19.61 14.82 -10.59
#